data_AF-A0A9W3G585-F1
#
_entry.id   AF-A0A9W3G585-F1
#
_cell.length_a   1.000
_cell.length_b   1.000
_cell.length_c   1.000
_cell.angle_alpha   90.00
_cell.angle_beta   90.00
_cell.angle_gamma   90.00
#
_symmetry.space_group_name_H-M   'P 1'
#
loop_
_entity.id
_entity.type
_entity.pdbx_description
1 polymer ?
#
loop_
_entity_poly.entity_id
_entity_poly.type
_entity_poly.pdbx_seq_one_letter_code
_entity_poly.pdbx_strand_id
1 'polypeptide(L)'
;MLEAFERKDFSSALNYQFCIQRFINFVVKLGFGVSQTKAIMTLVSGIPMGPPRLPLQKVSREFTDHVEAKLKSLDFLSFTDLKDGNLEPCS
;
A
#
# COMPACT_ATOMS: atom_id res chain seq x y z
N MET A 1 9.96 -1.54 -12.93
CA MET A 1 9.26 -0.89 -14.07
C MET A 1 10.18 0.08 -14.81
N LEU A 2 10.54 1.24 -14.22
CA LEU A 2 11.37 2.26 -14.91
C LEU A 2 12.73 1.72 -15.36
N GLU A 3 13.43 0.98 -14.50
CA GLU A 3 14.71 0.37 -14.82
C GLU A 3 14.62 -0.67 -15.96
N ALA A 4 13.57 -1.49 -15.97
CA ALA A 4 13.34 -2.46 -17.05
C ALA A 4 13.06 -1.74 -18.38
N PHE A 5 12.29 -0.65 -18.34
CA PHE A 5 12.04 0.18 -19.51
C PHE A 5 13.33 0.82 -20.05
N GLU A 6 14.18 1.36 -19.16
CA GLU A 6 15.48 1.94 -19.52
C GLU A 6 16.40 0.91 -20.18
N ARG A 7 16.39 -0.33 -19.68
CA ARG A 7 17.11 -1.47 -20.28
C ARG A 7 16.48 -2.01 -21.57
N LYS A 8 15.42 -1.39 -22.07
CA LYS A 8 14.61 -1.85 -23.22
C LYS A 8 13.99 -3.24 -23.04
N ASP A 9 13.90 -3.71 -21.79
CA ASP A 9 13.11 -4.89 -21.43
C ASP A 9 11.64 -4.48 -21.25
N PHE A 10 10.98 -4.28 -22.38
CA PHE A 10 9.59 -3.84 -22.42
C PHE A 10 8.62 -4.91 -21.91
N SER A 11 8.98 -6.19 -22.02
CA SER A 11 8.14 -7.28 -21.52
C SER A 11 8.05 -7.23 -20.00
N SER A 12 9.18 -7.15 -19.32
CA SER A 12 9.21 -7.00 -17.86
C SER A 12 8.59 -5.67 -17.43
N ALA A 13 8.87 -4.56 -18.13
CA ALA A 13 8.28 -3.27 -17.82
C ALA A 13 6.74 -3.31 -17.87
N LEU A 14 6.17 -3.94 -18.90
CA LEU A 14 4.74 -4.13 -19.06
C LEU A 14 4.16 -5.03 -17.94
N ASN A 15 4.85 -6.13 -17.61
CA ASN A 15 4.41 -7.02 -16.54
C ASN A 15 4.37 -6.30 -15.18
N TYR A 16 5.41 -5.54 -14.84
CA TYR A 16 5.42 -4.71 -13.62
C TYR A 16 4.29 -3.69 -13.63
N GLN A 17 4.04 -3.04 -14.77
CA GLN A 17 2.96 -2.08 -14.90
C GLN A 17 1.58 -2.73 -14.71
N PHE A 18 1.36 -3.95 -15.20
CA PHE A 18 0.12 -4.68 -14.94
C PHE A 18 -0.06 -5.04 -13.46
N CYS A 19 1.01 -5.44 -12.76
CA CYS A 19 0.92 -5.67 -11.31
C CYS A 19 0.50 -4.40 -10.55
N ILE A 20 1.11 -3.25 -10.89
CA ILE A 20 0.74 -1.94 -10.33
C ILE A 20 -0.72 -1.60 -10.66
N GLN A 21 -1.14 -1.75 -11.91
CA GLN A 21 -2.50 -1.46 -12.35
C GLN A 21 -3.55 -2.33 -11.64
N ARG A 22 -3.27 -3.62 -11.42
CA ARG A 22 -4.18 -4.52 -10.69
C ARG A 22 -4.44 -4.03 -9.27
N PHE A 23 -3.42 -3.47 -8.60
CA PHE A 23 -3.59 -2.87 -7.28
C PHE A 23 -4.35 -1.55 -7.35
N ILE A 24 -3.91 -0.61 -8.21
CA ILE A 24 -4.51 0.71 -8.32
C ILE A 24 -6.00 0.61 -8.71
N ASN A 25 -6.33 -0.21 -9.70
CA ASN A 25 -7.71 -0.41 -10.13
C ASN A 25 -8.59 -1.01 -9.01
N PHE A 26 -8.02 -1.88 -8.16
CA PHE A 26 -8.72 -2.40 -7.00
C PHE A 26 -9.05 -1.30 -5.98
N VAL A 27 -8.06 -0.49 -5.58
CA VAL A 27 -8.31 0.57 -4.59
C VAL A 27 -9.18 1.70 -5.14
N VAL A 28 -9.07 2.03 -6.43
CA VAL A 28 -9.94 3.02 -7.10
C VAL A 28 -11.41 2.60 -7.01
N LYS A 29 -11.73 1.32 -7.20
CA LYS A 29 -13.10 0.79 -7.07
C LYS A 29 -13.64 0.88 -5.64
N LEU A 30 -12.77 0.93 -4.64
CA LEU A 30 -13.14 1.09 -3.22
C LEU A 30 -13.18 2.56 -2.78
N GLY A 31 -12.89 3.52 -3.67
CA GLY A 31 -12.74 4.93 -3.35
C GLY A 31 -11.34 5.24 -2.83
N PHE A 32 -10.46 5.67 -3.74
CA PHE A 32 -9.05 5.94 -3.45
C PHE A 32 -8.73 7.43 -3.50
N GLY A 33 -8.30 7.98 -2.36
CA GLY A 33 -7.86 9.36 -2.23
C GLY A 33 -6.76 9.50 -1.17
N VAL A 34 -6.55 10.73 -0.70
CA VAL A 34 -5.46 11.05 0.24
C VAL A 34 -5.58 10.31 1.57
N SER A 35 -6.79 10.15 2.11
CA SER A 35 -7.02 9.38 3.34
C SER A 35 -6.52 7.94 3.20
N GLN A 36 -6.86 7.31 2.08
CA GLN A 36 -6.48 5.94 1.75
C GLN A 36 -4.97 5.84 1.55
N THR A 37 -4.36 6.78 0.84
CA THR A 37 -2.88 6.81 0.69
C THR A 37 -2.17 6.88 2.04
N LYS A 38 -2.64 7.70 2.99
CA LYS A 38 -2.05 7.76 4.34
C LYS A 38 -2.18 6.43 5.09
N ALA A 39 -3.33 5.76 4.98
CA ALA A 39 -3.56 4.45 5.58
C ALA A 39 -2.66 3.37 4.96
N ILE A 40 -2.57 3.32 3.64
CA ILE A 40 -1.72 2.38 2.89
C ILE A 40 -0.25 2.61 3.22
N MET A 41 0.19 3.87 3.28
CA MET A 41 1.58 4.19 3.65
C MET A 41 1.88 3.76 5.09
N THR A 42 0.94 3.96 6.01
CA THR A 42 1.08 3.48 7.40
C THR A 42 1.20 1.96 7.44
N LEU A 43 0.34 1.25 6.69
CA LEU A 43 0.34 -0.21 6.59
C LEU A 43 1.65 -0.76 6.00
N VAL A 44 2.14 -0.18 4.91
CA VAL A 44 3.30 -0.73 4.17
C VAL A 44 4.62 -0.37 4.85
N SER A 45 4.74 0.84 5.40
CA SER A 45 6.00 1.32 5.98
C SER A 45 6.13 1.07 7.49
N GLY A 46 5.02 0.82 8.20
CA GLY A 46 4.97 0.83 9.66
C GLY A 46 5.07 2.22 10.30
N ILE A 47 5.24 3.30 9.51
CA ILE A 47 5.36 4.66 10.02
C ILE A 47 3.95 5.27 10.19
N PRO A 48 3.58 5.77 11.39
CA PRO A 48 2.24 6.30 11.64
C PRO A 48 2.03 7.65 10.94
N MET A 49 1.32 7.67 9.81
CA MET A 49 1.03 8.91 9.05
C MET A 49 -0.01 9.81 9.73
N GLY A 50 -0.68 9.31 10.77
CA GLY A 50 -1.75 10.00 11.47
C GLY A 50 -3.04 10.17 10.64
N PRO A 51 -4.12 10.68 11.25
CA PRO A 51 -5.38 10.90 10.54
C PRO A 51 -5.24 11.99 9.46
N PRO A 52 -6.10 11.96 8.42
CA PRO A 52 -6.23 13.08 7.51
C PRO A 52 -6.93 14.26 8.21
N ARG A 53 -6.72 15.48 7.70
CA ARG A 53 -7.42 16.69 8.18
C ARG A 53 -8.76 16.84 7.45
N LEU A 54 -9.75 17.43 8.10
CA LEU A 54 -11.00 17.83 7.45
C LEU A 54 -10.73 18.69 6.20
N PRO A 55 -11.52 18.56 5.12
CA PRO A 55 -12.80 17.82 5.03
C PRO A 55 -12.66 16.31 4.75
N LEU A 56 -11.44 15.77 4.72
CA LEU A 56 -11.21 14.36 4.48
C LEU A 56 -11.54 13.50 5.70
N GLN A 57 -12.13 12.33 5.46
CA GLN A 57 -12.54 11.40 6.52
C GLN A 57 -11.48 10.32 6.74
N LYS A 58 -11.44 9.78 7.97
CA LYS A 58 -10.60 8.62 8.31
C LYS A 58 -11.10 7.39 7.54
N VAL A 59 -10.15 6.56 7.15
CA VAL A 59 -10.40 5.30 6.43
C VAL A 59 -10.99 4.26 7.38
N SER A 60 -11.92 3.44 6.89
CA SER A 60 -12.49 2.32 7.64
C SER A 60 -11.48 1.20 7.82
N ARG A 61 -11.65 0.37 8.86
CA ARG A 61 -10.79 -0.80 9.07
C ARG A 61 -10.90 -1.80 7.93
N GLU A 62 -12.12 -2.03 7.44
CA GLU A 62 -12.42 -2.93 6.32
C GLU A 62 -11.61 -2.59 5.05
N PHE A 63 -11.44 -1.29 4.75
CA PHE A 63 -10.61 -0.86 3.62
C PHE A 63 -9.15 -1.29 3.82
N THR A 64 -8.59 -1.07 5.02
CA THR A 64 -7.21 -1.43 5.32
C THR A 64 -7.00 -2.94 5.20
N ASP A 65 -7.93 -3.75 5.72
CA ASP A 65 -7.86 -5.21 5.66
C ASP A 65 -7.92 -5.70 4.20
N HIS A 66 -8.81 -5.14 3.37
CA HIS A 66 -8.90 -5.43 1.95
C HIS A 66 -7.62 -5.06 1.19
N VAL A 67 -7.01 -3.92 1.52
CA VAL A 67 -5.76 -3.49 0.88
C VAL A 67 -4.60 -4.37 1.30
N GLU A 68 -4.49 -4.72 2.58
CA GLU A 68 -3.46 -5.65 3.07
C GLU A 68 -3.53 -6.99 2.34
N ALA A 69 -4.72 -7.58 2.25
CA ALA A 69 -4.93 -8.82 1.51
C ALA A 69 -4.55 -8.67 0.03
N LYS A 70 -4.90 -7.55 -0.61
CA LYS A 70 -4.58 -7.31 -2.03
C LYS A 70 -3.09 -7.14 -2.26
N LEU A 71 -2.39 -6.42 -1.38
CA LEU A 71 -0.93 -6.22 -1.45
C LEU A 71 -0.19 -7.55 -1.26
N LYS A 72 -0.59 -8.37 -0.29
CA LYS A 72 -0.03 -9.73 -0.10
C LYS A 72 -0.27 -10.61 -1.32
N SER A 73 -1.45 -10.55 -1.94
CA SER A 73 -1.76 -11.36 -3.15
C SER A 73 -0.95 -10.98 -4.40
N LEU A 74 -0.34 -9.80 -4.41
CA LEU A 74 0.49 -9.29 -5.51
C LEU A 74 1.98 -9.32 -5.17
N ASP A 75 2.36 -9.95 -4.05
CA ASP A 75 3.72 -10.02 -3.51
C ASP A 75 4.35 -8.62 -3.27
N PHE A 76 3.52 -7.60 -3.05
CA PHE A 76 3.97 -6.24 -2.68
C PHE A 76 4.23 -6.10 -1.18
N LEU A 77 3.71 -7.02 -0.36
CA LEU A 77 3.98 -7.15 1.07
C LEU A 77 4.35 -8.60 1.38
N SER A 78 5.41 -8.80 2.17
CA SER A 78 5.78 -10.12 2.69
C SER A 78 4.81 -10.57 3.78
N PHE A 79 4.62 -11.89 3.88
CA PHE A 79 4.01 -12.53 5.06
C PHE A 79 5.01 -12.52 6.22
N THR A 80 5.37 -11.34 6.73
CA THR A 80 6.15 -11.23 7.97
C THR A 80 5.23 -10.68 9.04
N ASP A 81 5.11 -11.47 10.12
CA ASP A 81 4.17 -11.33 11.22
C ASP A 81 4.07 -9.90 11.78
N LEU A 82 2.85 -9.38 11.81
CA LEU A 82 2.42 -8.35 12.76
C LEU A 82 2.51 -8.96 14.17
N LYS A 83 3.72 -9.10 14.71
CA LYS A 83 3.93 -9.42 16.13
C LYS A 83 4.32 -8.13 16.85
N ASP A 84 3.40 -7.69 17.71
CA ASP A 84 3.51 -6.66 18.76
C ASP A 84 4.85 -5.92 18.87
N GLY A 85 4.83 -4.63 18.51
CA GLY A 85 5.86 -3.66 18.87
C GLY A 85 5.36 -2.80 20.04
N ASN A 86 5.50 -3.34 21.25
CA ASN A 86 5.42 -2.60 22.51
C ASN A 86 6.35 -1.37 22.43
N LEU A 87 5.84 -0.23 22.90
CA LEU A 87 6.58 1.04 23.04
C LEU A 87 7.60 0.86 24.17
N GLU A 88 8.89 0.77 23.85
CA GLU A 88 9.95 0.97 24.84
C GLU A 88 10.66 2.31 24.53
N PRO A 89 10.76 3.24 25.49
CA PRO A 89 11.49 4.49 25.31
C PRO A 89 13.00 4.23 25.47
N CYS A 90 13.80 4.63 24.47
CA CYS A 90 15.25 4.58 24.59
C CYS A 90 15.73 5.49 25.73
N SER A 91 16.48 4.90 26.67
CA SER A 91 17.42 5.59 27.56
C SER A 91 18.77 5.76 26.88
#